data_AF-A0AAW1JDW2-F1
#
_entry.id   AF-A0AAW1JDW2-F1
#
_cell.length_a   1.000
_cell.length_b   1.000
_cell.length_c   1.000
_cell.angle_alpha   90.00
_cell.angle_beta   90.00
_cell.angle_gamma   90.00
#
_symmetry.space_group_name_H-M   'P 1'
#
loop_
_entity.id
_entity.type
_entity.pdbx_description
1 polymer ?
#
loop_
_entity_poly.entity_id
_entity_poly.type
_entity_poly.pdbx_seq_one_letter_code
_entity_poly.pdbx_strand_id
1 'polypeptide(L)'
;MKPENEASLNKFLICCRTQASNCSFGKSEEETREINIKDKLIDTWAPVYLKKKLLEKELPLNEVVDQCQIYEQTHNQSSAMQEKEKLLKAEQINRIEQSRKQTNWETMKPMNCSRCGGDHDISNVKNCPAINTQCHKCGRPGHFARRCRIIIKM
;
A
#
# COMPACT_ATOMS: atom_id res chain seq x y z
N MET A 1 -21.55 4.37 -30.57
CA MET A 1 -21.97 4.78 -29.21
C MET A 1 -20.85 4.34 -28.29
N LYS A 2 -20.05 5.26 -27.73
CA LYS A 2 -19.02 4.89 -26.74
C LYS A 2 -19.73 4.69 -25.41
N PRO A 3 -19.48 3.60 -24.66
CA PRO A 3 -19.99 3.50 -23.31
C PRO A 3 -19.32 4.63 -22.50
N GLU A 4 -20.13 5.56 -21.99
CA GLU A 4 -19.69 6.40 -20.88
C GLU A 4 -19.25 5.47 -19.75
N ASN A 5 -18.14 5.83 -19.12
CA ASN A 5 -17.19 4.99 -18.38
C ASN A 5 -17.72 4.22 -17.15
N GLU A 6 -19.02 3.93 -17.04
CA GLU A 6 -19.59 3.14 -15.95
C GLU A 6 -21.03 2.65 -16.24
N ALA A 7 -21.41 2.50 -17.51
CA ALA A 7 -22.66 1.83 -17.82
C ALA A 7 -22.53 0.34 -17.53
N SER A 8 -23.10 -0.11 -16.39
CA SER A 8 -23.24 -1.53 -16.06
C SER A 8 -23.77 -2.32 -17.28
N LEU A 9 -23.30 -3.55 -17.45
CA LEU A 9 -23.68 -4.45 -18.53
C LEU A 9 -25.20 -4.46 -18.77
N ASN A 10 -26.00 -4.44 -17.71
CA ASN A 10 -27.46 -4.41 -17.80
C ASN A 10 -28.00 -3.16 -18.52
N LYS A 11 -27.43 -1.98 -18.24
CA LYS A 11 -27.78 -0.72 -18.92
C LYS A 11 -27.45 -0.81 -20.41
N PHE A 12 -26.29 -1.37 -20.75
CA PHE A 12 -25.88 -1.57 -22.14
C PHE A 12 -26.81 -2.55 -22.87
N LEU A 13 -27.19 -3.66 -22.24
CA LEU A 13 -28.13 -4.64 -22.80
C LEU A 13 -29.52 -4.05 -23.05
N ILE A 14 -30.05 -3.24 -22.13
CA ILE A 14 -31.32 -2.53 -22.32
C ILE A 14 -31.25 -1.64 -23.56
N CYS A 15 -30.20 -0.81 -23.69
CA CYS A 15 -30.01 0.03 -24.87
C CYS A 15 -29.90 -0.77 -26.16
N CYS A 16 -29.17 -1.90 -26.14
CA CYS A 16 -29.04 -2.77 -27.31
C CYS A 16 -30.38 -3.37 -27.72
N ARG A 17 -31.21 -3.83 -26.77
CA ARG A 17 -32.55 -4.36 -27.04
C ARG A 17 -33.48 -3.30 -27.63
N THR A 18 -33.48 -2.09 -27.09
CA THR A 18 -34.27 -0.96 -27.63
C THR A 18 -33.83 -0.54 -29.04
N GLN A 19 -32.54 -0.64 -29.36
CA GLN A 19 -32.08 -0.38 -30.73
C GLN A 19 -32.44 -1.52 -31.68
N ALA A 20 -32.36 -2.76 -31.19
CA ALA A 20 -32.70 -3.94 -31.97
C ALA A 20 -34.22 -4.05 -32.21
N SER A 21 -35.07 -3.47 -31.36
CA SER A 21 -36.52 -3.40 -31.60
C SER A 21 -36.88 -2.56 -32.82
N ASN A 22 -36.04 -1.58 -33.17
CA ASN A 22 -36.25 -0.69 -34.32
C ASN A 22 -35.58 -1.20 -35.61
N CYS A 23 -35.07 -2.44 -35.61
CA CYS A 23 -34.32 -3.00 -36.74
C CYS A 23 -35.20 -3.97 -37.54
N SER A 24 -35.37 -3.72 -38.85
CA SER A 24 -36.19 -4.52 -39.78
C SER A 24 -35.32 -5.31 -40.78
N PHE A 25 -34.18 -5.83 -40.34
CA PHE A 25 -33.21 -6.52 -41.21
C PHE A 25 -33.15 -8.01 -40.88
N GLY A 26 -33.09 -8.90 -41.88
CA GLY A 26 -32.79 -10.33 -41.72
C GLY A 26 -33.92 -11.32 -42.07
N LYS A 27 -33.66 -12.61 -41.82
CA LYS A 27 -34.55 -13.75 -42.15
C LYS A 27 -35.64 -14.00 -41.11
N SER A 28 -35.34 -13.72 -39.85
CA SER A 28 -36.26 -13.66 -38.72
C SER A 28 -35.88 -12.49 -37.82
N GLU A 29 -36.88 -11.83 -37.25
CA GLU A 29 -36.73 -10.66 -36.38
C GLU A 29 -35.93 -10.99 -35.11
N GLU A 30 -36.14 -12.17 -34.54
CA GLU A 30 -35.48 -12.59 -33.29
C GLU A 30 -34.01 -12.94 -33.49
N GLU A 31 -33.69 -13.77 -34.48
CA GLU A 31 -32.31 -14.20 -34.76
C GLU A 31 -31.42 -13.00 -35.10
N THR A 32 -31.94 -12.03 -35.86
CA THR A 32 -31.18 -10.83 -36.22
C THR A 32 -30.98 -9.89 -35.03
N ARG A 33 -31.96 -9.80 -34.13
CA ARG A 33 -31.78 -9.06 -32.87
C ARG A 33 -30.69 -9.69 -32.03
N GLU A 34 -30.67 -11.01 -31.91
CA GLU A 34 -29.65 -11.71 -31.13
C GLU A 34 -28.24 -11.50 -31.68
N ILE A 35 -28.07 -11.67 -33.00
CA ILE A 35 -26.77 -11.47 -33.67
C ILE A 35 -26.29 -10.03 -33.46
N ASN A 36 -27.16 -9.04 -33.69
CA ASN A 36 -26.82 -7.63 -33.50
C ASN A 36 -26.42 -7.30 -32.05
N ILE A 37 -27.11 -7.89 -31.07
CA ILE A 37 -26.77 -7.72 -29.66
C ILE A 37 -25.41 -8.35 -29.37
N LYS A 38 -25.15 -9.58 -29.84
CA LYS A 38 -23.84 -10.25 -29.67
C LYS A 38 -22.71 -9.42 -30.26
N ASP A 39 -22.85 -8.96 -31.50
CA ASP A 39 -21.82 -8.17 -32.18
C ASP A 39 -21.53 -6.86 -31.44
N LYS A 40 -22.56 -6.14 -31.00
CA LYS A 40 -22.36 -4.91 -30.21
C LYS A 40 -21.71 -5.19 -28.86
N LEU A 41 -22.07 -6.30 -28.22
CA LEU A 41 -21.49 -6.70 -26.94
C LEU A 41 -20.00 -7.01 -27.09
N ILE A 42 -19.66 -7.83 -28.08
CA ILE A 42 -18.29 -8.25 -28.38
C ILE A 42 -17.47 -7.04 -28.81
N ASP A 43 -18.00 -6.18 -29.68
CA ASP A 43 -17.22 -5.09 -30.25
C ASP A 43 -17.04 -3.89 -29.32
N THR A 44 -18.14 -3.45 -28.68
CA THR A 44 -18.19 -2.18 -27.96
C THR A 44 -17.99 -2.33 -26.45
N TRP A 45 -18.50 -3.41 -25.84
CA TRP A 45 -18.47 -3.56 -24.37
C TRP A 45 -17.34 -4.47 -23.89
N ALA A 46 -17.08 -5.58 -24.58
CA ALA A 46 -16.13 -6.58 -24.13
C ALA A 46 -14.67 -6.08 -24.25
N PRO A 47 -13.86 -6.20 -23.18
CA PRO A 47 -12.42 -5.92 -23.26
C PRO A 47 -11.71 -6.95 -24.13
N VAL A 48 -10.49 -6.61 -24.59
CA VAL A 48 -9.71 -7.41 -25.55
C VAL A 48 -9.60 -8.89 -25.17
N TYR A 49 -9.40 -9.20 -23.89
CA TYR A 49 -9.30 -10.60 -23.43
C TYR A 49 -10.64 -11.35 -23.58
N LEU A 50 -11.75 -10.70 -23.22
CA LEU A 50 -13.08 -11.31 -23.28
C LEU A 50 -13.55 -11.41 -24.73
N LYS A 51 -13.25 -10.42 -25.57
CA LYS A 51 -13.49 -10.45 -27.02
C LYS A 51 -12.83 -11.68 -27.65
N LYS A 52 -11.57 -11.98 -27.31
CA LYS A 52 -10.89 -13.20 -27.81
C LYS A 52 -11.64 -14.47 -27.39
N LYS A 53 -11.97 -14.60 -26.11
CA LYS A 53 -12.69 -15.77 -25.57
C LYS A 53 -14.07 -15.97 -26.18
N LEU A 54 -14.81 -14.88 -26.41
CA LEU A 54 -16.14 -14.91 -27.03
C LEU A 54 -16.10 -15.26 -28.52
N LEU A 55 -14.99 -15.00 -29.20
CA LEU A 55 -14.78 -15.30 -30.63
C LEU A 55 -14.18 -16.70 -30.88
N GLU A 56 -13.76 -17.43 -29.83
CA GLU A 56 -13.20 -18.78 -29.95
C GLU A 56 -14.22 -19.83 -30.41
N LYS A 57 -15.48 -19.67 -30.00
CA LYS A 57 -16.58 -20.57 -30.35
C LYS A 57 -17.88 -19.79 -30.53
N GLU A 58 -18.76 -20.29 -31.39
CA GLU A 58 -20.10 -19.76 -31.51
C GLU A 58 -20.92 -20.10 -30.25
N LEU A 59 -21.47 -19.07 -29.62
CA LEU A 59 -22.24 -19.18 -28.39
C LEU A 59 -23.65 -18.61 -28.56
N PRO A 60 -24.68 -19.18 -27.91
CA PRO A 60 -26.00 -18.55 -27.85
C PRO A 60 -25.92 -17.24 -27.04
N LEU A 61 -26.87 -16.32 -27.28
CA LEU A 61 -26.83 -14.97 -26.68
C LEU A 61 -26.75 -15.02 -25.15
N ASN A 62 -27.50 -15.95 -24.54
CA ASN A 62 -27.50 -16.12 -23.09
C ASN A 62 -26.12 -16.46 -22.53
N GLU A 63 -25.38 -17.39 -23.15
CA GLU A 63 -24.02 -17.73 -22.70
C GLU A 63 -23.05 -16.56 -22.84
N VAL A 64 -23.18 -15.75 -23.91
CA VAL A 64 -22.36 -14.55 -24.10
C VAL A 64 -22.63 -13.53 -22.98
N VAL A 65 -23.91 -13.32 -22.64
CA VAL A 65 -24.33 -12.43 -21.56
C VAL A 65 -23.82 -12.93 -20.22
N ASP A 66 -23.95 -14.22 -19.91
CA ASP A 66 -23.49 -14.82 -18.67
C ASP A 66 -21.97 -14.65 -18.50
N GLN A 67 -21.19 -14.88 -19.55
CA GLN A 67 -19.74 -14.66 -19.50
C GLN A 67 -19.38 -13.19 -19.26
N CYS A 68 -20.13 -12.26 -19.82
CA CYS A 68 -19.94 -10.83 -19.59
C CYS A 68 -20.31 -10.43 -18.16
N GLN A 69 -21.38 -11.00 -17.60
CA GLN A 69 -21.79 -10.77 -16.21
C GLN A 69 -20.74 -11.31 -15.23
N ILE A 70 -20.25 -12.53 -15.46
CA ILE A 70 -19.17 -13.13 -14.66
C ILE A 70 -17.93 -12.23 -14.72
N TYR A 71 -17.59 -11.70 -15.89
CA TYR A 71 -16.48 -10.77 -16.02
C TYR A 71 -16.71 -9.47 -15.23
N GLU A 72 -17.86 -8.82 -15.39
CA GLU A 72 -18.19 -7.57 -14.67
C GLU A 72 -18.09 -7.78 -13.15
N GLN A 73 -18.65 -8.88 -12.64
CA GLN A 73 -18.62 -9.21 -11.22
C GLN A 73 -17.20 -9.48 -10.72
N THR A 74 -16.43 -10.32 -11.42
CA THR A 74 -15.05 -10.65 -11.03
C THR A 74 -14.12 -9.45 -11.14
N HIS A 75 -14.30 -8.60 -12.15
CA HIS A 75 -13.56 -7.36 -12.31
C HIS A 75 -13.83 -6.39 -11.15
N ASN A 76 -15.11 -6.16 -10.81
CA ASN A 76 -15.47 -5.28 -9.70
C ASN A 76 -14.96 -5.79 -8.35
N GLN A 77 -15.07 -7.10 -8.10
CA GLN A 77 -14.55 -7.72 -6.88
C GLN A 77 -13.01 -7.61 -6.81
N SER A 78 -12.31 -7.90 -7.91
CA SER A 78 -10.86 -7.80 -7.98
C SER A 78 -10.37 -6.37 -7.74
N SER A 79 -10.99 -5.39 -8.38
CA SER A 79 -10.69 -3.97 -8.20
C SER A 79 -10.91 -3.53 -6.75
N ALA A 80 -12.02 -3.93 -6.11
CA ALA A 80 -12.28 -3.64 -4.70
C ALA A 80 -11.25 -4.28 -3.76
N MET A 81 -10.81 -5.51 -4.05
CA MET A 81 -9.74 -6.17 -3.27
C MET A 81 -8.40 -5.43 -3.41
N GLN A 82 -8.04 -5.01 -4.63
CA GLN A 82 -6.80 -4.27 -4.88
C GLN A 82 -6.81 -2.90 -4.19
N GLU A 83 -7.94 -2.20 -4.19
CA GLU A 83 -8.10 -0.93 -3.48
C GLU A 83 -7.94 -1.11 -1.97
N LYS A 84 -8.60 -2.14 -1.40
CA LYS A 84 -8.44 -2.50 0.00
C LYS A 84 -6.98 -2.84 0.35
N GLU A 85 -6.28 -3.58 -0.52
CA GLU A 85 -4.86 -3.91 -0.34
C GLU A 85 -3.97 -2.65 -0.35
N LYS A 86 -4.23 -1.71 -1.28
CA LYS A 86 -3.52 -0.42 -1.33
C LYS A 86 -3.73 0.39 -0.05
N LEU A 87 -4.96 0.47 0.46
CA LEU A 87 -5.29 1.15 1.72
C LEU A 87 -4.54 0.52 2.91
N LEU A 88 -4.52 -0.81 3.00
CA LEU A 88 -3.80 -1.52 4.07
C LEU A 88 -2.28 -1.30 4.01
N LYS A 89 -1.68 -1.27 2.81
CA LYS A 89 -0.26 -0.95 2.63
C LYS A 89 0.06 0.50 3.00
N ALA A 90 -0.77 1.46 2.60
CA ALA A 90 -0.59 2.87 2.97
C ALA A 90 -0.63 3.06 4.50
N GLU A 91 -1.56 2.39 5.18
CA GLU A 91 -1.65 2.40 6.65
C GLU A 91 -0.44 1.74 7.32
N GLN A 92 0.13 0.67 6.75
CA GLN A 92 1.36 0.05 7.26
C GLN A 92 2.59 0.95 7.10
N ILE A 93 2.69 1.72 6.02
CA ILE A 93 3.80 2.66 5.80
C ILE A 93 3.77 3.79 6.85
N ASN A 94 2.59 4.28 7.21
CA ASN A 94 2.42 5.31 8.24
C ASN A 94 2.75 4.83 9.67
N ARG A 95 2.74 3.52 9.94
CA ARG A 95 3.12 2.96 11.26
C ARG A 95 4.64 2.99 11.52
N ILE A 96 5.47 3.02 10.48
CA ILE A 96 6.94 3.03 10.64
C ILE A 96 7.43 4.40 11.13
N GLU A 97 6.73 5.49 10.80
CA GLU A 97 7.11 6.84 11.23
C GLU A 97 6.85 7.08 12.72
N GLN A 98 5.79 6.49 13.28
CA GLN A 98 5.49 6.60 14.70
C GLN A 98 6.34 5.67 15.57
N SER A 99 6.73 4.49 15.07
CA SER A 99 7.61 3.57 15.80
C SER A 99 9.07 4.06 15.87
N ARG A 100 9.57 4.77 14.85
CA ARG A 100 10.93 5.34 14.86
C ARG A 100 11.09 6.56 15.78
N LYS A 101 10.00 7.21 16.19
CA LYS A 101 10.06 8.34 17.14
C LYS A 101 10.12 7.92 18.61
N GLN A 102 10.05 6.61 18.90
CA GLN A 102 10.05 6.09 20.27
C GLN A 102 11.23 5.16 20.56
N THR A 103 12.38 5.40 19.95
CA THR A 103 13.67 5.08 20.58
C THR A 103 14.45 6.37 20.68
N ASN A 104 14.10 7.16 21.68
CA ASN A 104 14.83 8.35 22.08
C ASN A 104 16.17 7.92 22.72
N TRP A 105 17.06 7.35 21.91
CA TRP A 105 18.39 6.93 22.33
C TRP A 105 19.31 8.14 22.63
N GLU A 106 18.87 9.36 22.28
CA GLU A 106 19.55 10.60 22.61
C GLU A 106 19.24 11.15 24.02
N THR A 107 18.18 10.69 24.71
CA THR A 107 17.84 11.15 26.07
C THR A 107 18.19 10.20 27.20
N MET A 108 18.79 9.04 26.93
CA MET A 108 19.40 8.19 27.97
C MET A 108 20.90 8.08 27.78
N LYS A 109 21.62 9.21 27.67
CA LYS A 109 23.02 9.20 28.11
C LYS A 109 22.99 8.89 29.60
N PRO A 110 23.54 7.76 30.07
CA PRO A 110 23.71 7.59 31.50
C PRO A 110 24.59 8.76 31.96
N MET A 111 24.10 9.50 32.94
CA MET A 111 24.76 10.65 33.53
C MET A 111 25.93 10.14 34.38
N ASN A 112 26.92 9.51 33.73
CA ASN A 112 28.11 9.03 34.40
C ASN A 112 28.96 10.24 34.79
N CYS A 113 29.38 10.28 36.05
CA CYS A 113 30.16 11.38 36.57
C CYS A 113 31.41 11.65 35.71
N SER A 114 31.64 12.90 35.35
CA SER A 114 32.80 13.29 34.53
C SER A 114 34.14 13.06 35.23
N ARG A 115 34.16 12.89 36.56
CA ARG A 115 35.38 12.73 37.38
C ARG A 115 35.75 11.26 37.60
N CYS A 116 34.80 10.43 38.03
CA CYS A 116 35.04 9.00 38.30
C CYS A 116 34.46 8.06 37.23
N GLY A 117 33.46 8.49 36.46
CA GLY A 117 32.75 7.67 35.47
C GLY A 117 31.73 6.70 36.05
N GLY A 118 31.44 6.77 37.35
CA GLY A 118 30.40 5.97 38.00
C GLY A 118 29.05 6.66 38.04
N ASP A 119 28.03 5.88 38.41
CA ASP A 119 26.64 6.32 38.54
C ASP A 119 26.39 6.72 40.01
N HIS A 120 26.50 8.01 40.27
CA HIS A 120 26.16 8.63 41.56
C HIS A 120 25.56 10.01 41.28
N ASP A 121 24.90 10.61 42.29
CA ASP A 121 24.40 11.98 42.16
C ASP A 121 25.56 12.93 41.81
N ILE A 122 25.55 13.47 40.59
CA ILE A 122 26.59 14.38 40.07
C ILE A 122 26.51 15.74 40.79
N SER A 123 25.32 16.13 41.24
CA SER A 123 25.06 17.41 41.91
C SER A 123 25.83 17.50 43.22
N ASN A 124 25.97 16.38 43.92
CA ASN A 124 26.74 16.28 45.14
C ASN A 124 28.18 15.82 44.86
N VAL A 125 29.01 16.79 44.48
CA VAL A 125 30.42 16.60 44.15
C VAL A 125 31.21 15.94 45.30
N LYS A 126 30.80 16.13 46.57
CA LYS A 126 31.46 15.54 47.75
C LYS A 126 31.35 14.02 47.81
N ASN A 127 30.30 13.44 47.21
CA ASN A 127 30.10 11.99 47.15
C ASN A 127 30.88 11.33 46.00
N CYS A 128 31.57 12.12 45.16
CA CYS A 128 32.38 11.56 44.09
C CYS A 128 33.67 10.96 44.68
N PRO A 129 33.93 9.65 44.49
CA PRO A 129 35.13 9.01 45.04
C PRO A 129 36.43 9.56 44.45
N ALA A 130 36.36 10.26 43.30
CA ALA A 130 37.53 10.84 42.65
C ALA A 130 37.90 12.25 43.16
N ILE A 131 37.14 12.85 44.07
CA ILE A 131 37.34 14.26 44.47
C ILE A 131 38.72 14.52 45.11
N ASN A 132 39.14 13.63 46.01
CA ASN A 132 40.42 13.74 46.74
C ASN A 132 41.46 12.75 46.24
N THR A 133 41.19 12.04 45.15
CA THR A 133 42.13 11.09 44.55
C THR A 133 43.01 11.79 43.53
N GLN A 134 44.31 11.54 43.60
CA GLN A 134 45.28 12.02 42.62
C GLN A 134 45.24 11.15 41.35
N CYS A 135 45.13 11.77 40.18
CA CYS A 135 45.11 11.04 38.93
C CYS A 135 46.48 10.41 38.66
N HIS A 136 46.54 9.08 38.54
CA HIS A 136 47.79 8.36 38.25
C HIS A 136 48.38 8.68 36.87
N LYS A 137 47.57 9.27 35.96
CA LYS A 137 48.06 9.71 34.64
C LYS A 137 48.74 11.07 34.77
N CYS A 138 48.01 12.12 35.16
CA CYS A 138 48.52 13.50 35.11
C CYS A 138 48.95 14.11 36.45
N GLY A 139 48.85 13.36 37.56
CA GLY A 139 49.22 13.83 38.90
C GLY A 139 48.29 14.89 39.50
N ARG A 140 47.22 15.30 38.82
CA ARG A 140 46.26 16.30 39.35
C ARG A 140 45.12 15.63 40.12
N PRO A 141 44.67 16.18 41.26
CA PRO A 141 43.53 15.64 42.00
C PRO A 141 42.18 15.88 41.31
N GLY A 142 41.14 15.17 41.72
CA GLY A 142 39.75 15.45 41.34
C GLY A 142 39.18 14.60 40.20
N HIS A 143 39.92 13.60 39.69
CA HIS A 143 39.43 12.65 38.68
C HIS A 143 40.29 11.37 38.65
N PHE A 144 39.72 10.29 38.12
CA PHE A 144 40.46 9.04 37.88
C PHE A 144 41.20 9.06 36.55
N ALA A 145 42.26 8.25 36.43
CA ALA A 145 43.05 8.12 35.20
C ALA A 145 42.20 7.79 33.95
N ARG A 146 41.15 6.97 34.12
CA ARG A 146 40.18 6.63 33.05
C ARG A 146 39.40 7.83 32.51
N ARG A 147 39.25 8.91 33.29
CA ARG A 147 38.57 10.15 32.89
C ARG A 147 39.53 11.31 32.70
N CYS A 148 40.84 11.03 32.65
CA CYS A 148 41.85 12.05 32.45
C CYS A 148 41.82 12.56 31.00
N ARG A 149 41.62 13.87 30.85
CA ARG A 149 41.57 14.55 29.54
C ARG A 149 42.94 14.97 29.01
N ILE A 150 44.00 14.71 29.77
CA ILE A 150 45.37 15.03 29.37
C ILE A 150 45.94 13.85 28.58
N ILE A 151 46.49 14.15 27.41
CA ILE A 151 47.33 13.23 26.64
C ILE A 151 48.77 13.54 27.05
N ILE A 152 49.37 12.63 27.81
CA ILE A 152 50.81 12.72 28.11
C ILE A 152 51.50 12.17 26.87
N LYS A 153 52.14 13.06 26.11
CA LYS A 153 53.08 12.64 25.07
C LYS A 153 54.30 12.07 25.81
N MET A 154 54.58 10.80 25.55
CA MET A 154 55.83 10.15 25.96
C MET A 154 57.00 10.75 25.18
#